data_AF-A0AAV9C8T7-F1
#
_entry.id   AF-A0AAV9C8T7-F1
#
_cell.length_a   1.000
_cell.length_b   1.000
_cell.length_c   1.000
_cell.angle_alpha   90.00
_cell.angle_beta   90.00
_cell.angle_gamma   90.00
#
_symmetry.space_group_name_H-M   'P 1'
#
loop_
_entity.id
_entity.type
_entity.pdbx_description
1 polymer ?
#
loop_
_entity_poly.entity_id
_entity_poly.type
_entity_poly.pdbx_seq_one_letter_code
_entity_poly.pdbx_strand_id
1 'polypeptide(L)'
;MRATKLLLLLFFLSTTAILVRADVITLTADTFTDKVKEKDTVWFVQFCVPWCKHCKNLGTLWEDLGSAVEGEDEIEVGKVDCSTSKAICTKVDIHSYPTFKVFYEGEEFSKYKGPRDVGSLKAFVVDEAEKAARGKLESEIDSL
;
A
#
# COMPACT_ATOMS: atom_id res chain seq x y z
N MET A 1 39.51 18.30 -47.26
CA MET A 1 38.56 17.39 -47.96
C MET A 1 38.07 16.38 -46.93
N ARG A 2 36.78 16.46 -46.53
CA ARG A 2 35.88 15.49 -45.84
C ARG A 2 36.53 14.47 -44.88
N ALA A 3 36.17 14.34 -43.60
CA ALA A 3 34.81 14.09 -43.14
C ALA A 3 34.69 14.24 -41.61
N THR A 4 33.83 15.14 -41.17
CA THR A 4 33.19 15.09 -39.84
C THR A 4 32.20 13.92 -39.84
N LYS A 5 32.61 12.77 -39.27
CA LYS A 5 31.68 11.66 -38.98
C LYS A 5 30.88 12.03 -37.73
N LEU A 6 29.71 12.60 -37.97
CA LEU A 6 28.59 12.68 -37.05
C LEU A 6 28.18 11.25 -36.68
N LEU A 7 28.64 10.74 -35.54
CA LEU A 7 28.14 9.51 -34.95
C LEU A 7 27.16 9.88 -33.82
N LEU A 8 25.98 10.34 -34.22
CA LEU A 8 24.78 10.28 -33.41
C LEU A 8 24.41 8.81 -33.25
N LEU A 9 24.94 8.13 -32.23
CA LEU A 9 24.33 6.91 -31.74
C LEU A 9 23.26 7.33 -30.73
N LEU A 10 22.04 7.34 -31.25
CA LEU A 10 20.79 7.48 -30.54
C LEU A 10 20.77 6.54 -29.33
N PHE A 11 21.01 7.10 -28.14
CA PHE A 11 20.50 6.52 -26.91
C PHE A 11 18.99 6.70 -26.96
N PHE A 12 18.29 5.85 -27.71
CA PHE A 12 16.87 5.62 -27.45
C PHE A 12 16.83 4.91 -26.10
N LEU A 13 16.84 5.71 -25.04
CA LEU A 13 16.40 5.31 -23.72
C LEU A 13 14.92 4.97 -23.90
N SER A 14 14.65 3.75 -24.36
CA SER A 14 13.31 3.18 -24.28
C SER A 14 13.06 2.98 -22.80
N THR A 15 12.67 4.05 -22.12
CA THR A 15 11.96 3.94 -20.85
C THR A 15 10.67 3.24 -21.20
N THR A 16 10.69 1.92 -21.14
CA THR A 16 9.45 1.18 -20.90
C THR A 16 8.94 1.75 -19.59
N ALA A 17 7.95 2.65 -19.67
CA ALA A 17 7.10 2.93 -18.54
C ALA A 17 6.47 1.57 -18.22
N ILE A 18 7.06 0.88 -17.25
CA ILE A 18 6.45 -0.29 -16.66
C ILE A 18 5.16 0.27 -16.07
N LEU A 19 4.04 -0.05 -16.70
CA LEU A 19 2.73 0.24 -16.14
C LEU A 19 2.58 -0.73 -14.96
N VAL A 20 3.13 -0.34 -13.80
CA VAL A 20 2.89 -1.03 -12.55
C VAL A 20 1.43 -0.79 -12.24
N ARG A 21 0.61 -1.79 -12.50
CA ARG A 21 -0.78 -1.81 -12.06
C ARG A 21 -0.73 -1.91 -10.53
N ALA A 22 -1.37 -0.99 -9.81
CA ALA A 22 -1.49 -1.12 -8.37
C ALA A 22 -2.50 -2.24 -8.11
N ASP A 23 -1.98 -3.45 -8.01
CA ASP A 23 -2.76 -4.64 -7.71
C ASP A 23 -2.90 -4.76 -6.19
N VAL A 24 -4.06 -5.24 -5.74
CA VAL A 24 -4.24 -5.50 -4.31
C VAL A 24 -3.36 -6.68 -3.93
N ILE A 25 -2.32 -6.40 -3.13
CA ILE A 25 -1.32 -7.40 -2.79
C ILE A 25 -1.88 -8.34 -1.71
N THR A 26 -1.88 -9.64 -2.00
CA THR A 26 -2.23 -10.63 -0.98
C THR A 26 -1.05 -10.86 -0.04
N LEU A 27 -1.24 -10.51 1.22
CA LEU A 27 -0.26 -10.69 2.28
C LEU A 27 -0.56 -11.98 3.04
N THR A 28 0.48 -12.81 3.18
CA THR A 28 0.42 -14.10 3.88
C THR A 28 1.27 -14.05 5.14
N ALA A 29 1.21 -15.13 5.94
CA ALA A 29 2.09 -15.34 7.11
C ALA A 29 3.57 -15.03 6.82
N ASP A 30 4.03 -15.38 5.62
CA ASP A 30 5.43 -15.28 5.23
C ASP A 30 5.80 -13.89 4.70
N THR A 31 4.86 -13.18 4.05
CA THR A 31 5.16 -11.92 3.37
C THR A 31 4.79 -10.68 4.17
N PHE A 32 3.79 -10.76 5.07
CA PHE A 32 3.23 -9.59 5.74
C PHE A 32 4.29 -8.77 6.48
N THR A 33 5.13 -9.42 7.31
CA THR A 33 6.08 -8.72 8.18
C THR A 33 7.13 -7.94 7.39
N ASP A 34 7.60 -8.49 6.27
CA ASP A 34 8.63 -7.85 5.47
C ASP A 34 8.02 -6.73 4.62
N LYS A 35 6.82 -6.95 4.08
CA LYS A 35 6.11 -5.95 3.29
C LYS A 35 5.81 -4.68 4.08
N VAL A 36 5.21 -4.80 5.26
CA VAL A 36 4.85 -3.62 6.07
C VAL A 36 6.05 -2.85 6.62
N LYS A 37 7.29 -3.37 6.46
CA LYS A 37 8.56 -2.73 6.80
C LYS A 37 9.26 -2.08 5.60
N GLU A 38 8.66 -2.13 4.41
CA GLU A 38 9.19 -1.42 3.25
C GLU A 38 9.31 0.07 3.61
N LYS A 39 10.52 0.60 3.42
CA LYS A 39 10.85 1.96 3.85
C LYS A 39 10.06 2.96 3.05
N ASP A 40 9.62 4.02 3.72
CA ASP A 40 8.89 5.11 3.07
C ASP A 40 7.60 4.67 2.36
N THR A 41 7.04 3.51 2.75
CA THR A 41 5.83 2.96 2.16
C THR A 41 4.76 2.77 3.22
N VAL A 42 3.60 3.38 2.99
CA VAL A 42 2.39 3.18 3.77
C VAL A 42 1.60 2.00 3.22
N TRP A 43 1.35 1.01 4.08
CA TRP A 43 0.58 -0.17 3.75
C TRP A 43 -0.84 -0.07 4.31
N PHE A 44 -1.83 0.11 3.45
CA PHE A 44 -3.23 0.05 3.85
C PHE A 44 -3.78 -1.36 3.63
N VAL A 45 -4.09 -2.05 4.73
CA VAL A 45 -4.36 -3.49 4.71
C VAL A 45 -5.78 -3.81 5.17
N GLN A 46 -6.50 -4.57 4.34
CA GLN A 46 -7.77 -5.19 4.70
C GLN A 46 -7.55 -6.55 5.36
N PHE A 47 -8.13 -6.74 6.55
CA PHE A 47 -8.19 -8.02 7.25
C PHE A 47 -9.61 -8.57 7.22
N CYS A 48 -9.77 -9.76 6.66
CA CYS A 48 -11.08 -10.31 6.35
C CYS A 48 -11.05 -11.86 6.35
N VAL A 49 -12.22 -12.48 6.20
CA VAL A 49 -12.39 -13.93 6.01
C VAL A 49 -13.45 -14.20 4.93
N PRO A 50 -13.32 -15.27 4.13
CA PRO A 50 -14.11 -15.46 2.92
C PRO A 50 -15.60 -15.74 3.16
N TRP A 51 -15.97 -16.21 4.36
CA TRP A 51 -17.35 -16.54 4.71
C TRP A 51 -18.11 -15.40 5.39
N CYS A 52 -17.45 -14.30 5.77
CA CYS A 52 -18.09 -13.20 6.48
C CYS A 52 -19.01 -12.39 5.56
N LYS A 53 -20.28 -12.20 5.95
CA LYS A 53 -21.25 -11.40 5.18
C LYS A 53 -20.78 -9.94 4.99
N HIS A 54 -20.26 -9.30 6.04
CA HIS A 54 -19.78 -7.92 5.95
C HIS A 54 -18.58 -7.76 5.03
N CYS A 55 -17.73 -8.80 4.95
CA CYS A 55 -16.63 -8.88 3.99
C CYS A 55 -17.14 -9.00 2.55
N LYS A 56 -18.07 -9.94 2.31
CA LYS A 56 -18.67 -10.12 0.98
C LYS A 56 -19.40 -8.87 0.49
N ASN A 57 -20.02 -8.13 1.39
CA ASN A 57 -20.71 -6.88 1.08
C ASN A 57 -19.78 -5.74 0.62
N LEU A 58 -18.46 -5.88 0.76
CA LEU A 58 -17.52 -4.91 0.19
C LEU A 58 -17.47 -5.00 -1.35
N GLY A 59 -17.86 -6.12 -1.94
CA GLY A 59 -17.80 -6.31 -3.40
C GLY A 59 -16.37 -6.09 -3.91
N THR A 60 -16.22 -5.16 -4.85
CA THR A 60 -14.95 -4.76 -5.48
C THR A 60 -14.27 -3.58 -4.80
N LEU A 61 -14.81 -3.08 -3.68
CA LEU A 61 -14.34 -1.84 -3.04
C LEU A 61 -12.82 -1.78 -2.83
N TRP A 62 -12.22 -2.91 -2.45
CA TRP A 62 -10.80 -2.95 -2.13
C TRP A 62 -9.93 -2.97 -3.39
N GLU A 63 -10.37 -3.70 -4.42
CA GLU A 63 -9.77 -3.65 -5.75
C GLU A 63 -9.92 -2.26 -6.39
N ASP A 64 -11.07 -1.62 -6.25
CA ASP A 64 -11.33 -0.26 -6.74
C ASP A 64 -10.47 0.78 -6.01
N LEU A 65 -10.20 0.58 -4.71
CA LEU A 65 -9.25 1.40 -3.96
C LEU A 65 -7.82 1.23 -4.49
N GLY A 66 -7.39 -0.02 -4.73
CA GLY A 66 -6.08 -0.29 -5.33
C GLY A 66 -5.88 0.46 -6.64
N SER A 67 -6.87 0.42 -7.53
CA SER A 67 -6.83 1.21 -8.77
C SER A 67 -6.87 2.72 -8.53
N ALA A 68 -7.60 3.20 -7.52
CA ALA A 68 -7.70 4.63 -7.24
C ALA A 68 -6.41 5.26 -6.70
N VAL A 69 -5.49 4.46 -6.16
CA VAL A 69 -4.18 4.92 -5.67
C VAL A 69 -3.05 4.67 -6.68
N GLU A 70 -3.35 4.23 -7.91
CA GLU A 70 -2.37 4.19 -9.01
C GLU A 70 -1.84 5.61 -9.28
N GLY A 71 -0.64 5.91 -8.75
CA GLY A 71 0.00 7.23 -8.82
C GLY A 71 0.34 7.86 -7.46
N GLU A 72 -0.04 7.24 -6.35
CA GLU A 72 0.46 7.56 -5.01
C GLU A 72 1.62 6.60 -4.69
N ASP A 73 2.85 6.96 -5.10
CA ASP A 73 4.01 6.05 -5.11
C ASP A 73 4.40 5.52 -3.70
N GLU A 74 4.00 6.23 -2.64
CA GLU A 74 4.26 5.86 -1.25
C GLU A 74 3.16 5.00 -0.63
N ILE A 75 2.13 4.58 -1.38
CA ILE A 75 0.96 3.86 -0.85
C ILE A 75 0.80 2.50 -1.52
N GLU A 76 0.79 1.45 -0.69
CA GLU A 76 0.51 0.09 -1.11
C GLU A 76 -0.79 -0.44 -0.47
N VAL A 77 -1.58 -1.16 -1.24
CA VAL A 77 -2.87 -1.72 -0.78
C VAL A 77 -2.76 -3.23 -0.64
N GLY A 78 -2.88 -3.71 0.60
CA GLY A 78 -2.77 -5.12 0.95
C GLY A 78 -4.09 -5.76 1.36
N LYS A 79 -4.19 -7.08 1.26
CA LYS A 79 -5.27 -7.87 1.90
C LYS A 79 -4.73 -9.12 2.60
N VAL A 80 -5.34 -9.46 3.72
CA VAL A 80 -5.04 -10.67 4.51
C VAL A 80 -6.31 -11.46 4.72
N ASP A 81 -6.28 -12.74 4.34
CA ASP A 81 -7.29 -13.72 4.74
C ASP A 81 -6.93 -14.32 6.10
N CYS A 82 -7.66 -13.92 7.13
CA CYS A 82 -7.45 -14.37 8.50
C CYS A 82 -7.87 -15.84 8.74
N SER A 83 -8.54 -16.49 7.79
CA SER A 83 -8.85 -17.92 7.89
C SER A 83 -7.61 -18.78 7.67
N THR A 84 -6.70 -18.33 6.80
CA THR A 84 -5.42 -18.99 6.48
C THR A 84 -4.24 -18.36 7.20
N SER A 85 -4.30 -17.06 7.50
CA SER A 85 -3.23 -16.28 8.13
C SER A 85 -3.54 -15.88 9.58
N LYS A 86 -4.07 -16.82 10.38
CA LYS A 86 -4.52 -16.58 11.76
C LYS A 86 -3.46 -15.93 12.65
N ALA A 87 -2.21 -16.37 12.56
CA ALA A 87 -1.12 -15.87 13.40
C ALA A 87 -0.89 -14.36 13.21
N ILE A 88 -0.97 -13.86 11.97
CA ILE A 88 -0.89 -12.43 11.69
C ILE A 88 -2.07 -11.71 12.31
N CYS A 89 -3.29 -12.18 12.05
CA CYS A 89 -4.49 -11.50 12.52
C CYS A 89 -4.58 -11.44 14.05
N THR A 90 -4.08 -12.46 14.75
CA THR A 90 -3.89 -12.39 16.22
C THR A 90 -2.81 -11.39 16.60
N LYS A 91 -1.64 -11.42 15.94
CA LYS A 91 -0.51 -10.52 16.24
C LYS A 91 -0.89 -9.04 16.08
N VAL A 92 -1.69 -8.71 15.06
CA VAL A 92 -2.14 -7.35 14.76
C VAL A 92 -3.55 -7.07 15.31
N ASP A 93 -3.98 -7.81 16.34
CA ASP A 93 -5.18 -7.51 17.14
C ASP A 93 -6.49 -7.38 16.34
N ILE A 94 -6.76 -8.36 15.46
CA ILE A 94 -7.99 -8.39 14.65
C ILE A 94 -9.08 -9.21 15.34
N HIS A 95 -10.07 -8.50 15.90
CA HIS A 95 -11.21 -9.10 16.61
C HIS A 95 -12.52 -9.11 15.82
N SER A 96 -12.58 -8.46 14.65
CA SER A 96 -13.81 -8.34 13.85
C SER A 96 -13.50 -8.14 12.37
N TYR A 97 -14.45 -8.52 11.51
CA TYR A 97 -14.28 -8.47 10.05
C TYR A 97 -15.39 -7.65 9.37
N PRO A 98 -15.05 -6.88 8.32
CA PRO A 98 -13.69 -6.51 7.93
C PRO A 98 -13.07 -5.52 8.94
N THR A 99 -11.74 -5.51 9.04
CA THR A 99 -10.96 -4.47 9.73
C THR A 99 -9.94 -3.90 8.74
N PHE A 100 -9.72 -2.59 8.75
CA PHE A 100 -8.73 -1.93 7.89
C PHE A 100 -7.72 -1.18 8.76
N LYS A 101 -6.42 -1.44 8.54
CA LYS A 101 -5.34 -0.81 9.30
C LYS A 101 -4.24 -0.32 8.36
N VAL A 102 -3.60 0.76 8.76
CA VAL A 102 -2.44 1.35 8.10
C VAL A 102 -1.20 0.92 8.86
N PHE A 103 -0.17 0.49 8.13
CA PHE A 103 1.15 0.19 8.67
C PHE A 103 2.20 1.08 8.02
N TYR A 104 3.21 1.47 8.80
CA TYR A 104 4.36 2.25 8.33
C TYR A 104 5.59 1.82 9.15
N GLU A 105 6.71 1.56 8.48
CA GLU A 105 7.98 1.13 9.10
C GLU A 105 7.81 -0.08 10.06
N GLY A 106 6.91 -1.00 9.73
CA GLY A 106 6.67 -2.24 10.47
C GLY A 106 5.63 -2.16 11.58
N GLU A 107 5.15 -0.96 11.92
CA GLU A 107 4.24 -0.71 13.05
C GLU A 107 2.83 -0.34 12.57
N GLU A 108 1.82 -0.60 13.41
CA GLU A 108 0.47 -0.07 13.17
C GLU A 108 0.48 1.44 13.34
N PHE A 109 0.21 2.16 12.26
CA PHE A 109 0.17 3.62 12.23
C PHE A 109 -1.22 4.13 12.59
N SER A 110 -2.26 3.54 12.00
CA SER A 110 -3.65 3.93 12.27
C SER A 110 -4.67 2.87 11.88
N LYS A 111 -5.92 3.07 12.34
CA LYS A 111 -7.06 2.18 12.07
C LYS A 111 -8.21 2.96 11.46
N TYR A 112 -8.68 2.52 10.31
CA TYR A 112 -9.82 3.16 9.64
C TYR A 112 -11.16 2.70 10.23
N LYS A 113 -12.05 3.66 10.50
CA LYS A 113 -13.41 3.41 11.03
C LYS A 113 -14.51 4.18 10.26
N GLY A 114 -14.15 4.80 9.14
CA GLY A 114 -15.04 5.66 8.37
C GLY A 114 -15.95 4.92 7.37
N PRO A 115 -16.61 5.67 6.48
CA PRO A 115 -17.43 5.14 5.40
C PRO A 115 -16.68 4.18 4.47
N ARG A 116 -17.37 3.16 3.96
CA ARG A 116 -16.76 2.11 3.13
C ARG A 116 -16.98 2.40 1.65
N ASP A 117 -16.48 3.53 1.19
CA ASP A 117 -16.46 3.96 -0.20
C ASP A 117 -15.05 4.36 -0.62
N VAL A 118 -14.76 4.28 -1.92
CA VAL A 118 -13.41 4.48 -2.47
C VAL A 118 -12.88 5.88 -2.16
N GLY A 119 -13.73 6.91 -2.26
CA GLY A 119 -13.33 8.29 -2.00
C GLY A 119 -12.88 8.51 -0.56
N SER A 120 -13.67 8.03 0.39
CA SER A 120 -13.36 8.12 1.83
C SER A 120 -12.13 7.30 2.22
N LEU A 121 -11.92 6.14 1.60
CA LEU A 121 -10.74 5.29 1.84
C LEU A 121 -9.47 5.89 1.24
N LYS A 122 -9.54 6.39 -0.01
CA LYS A 122 -8.42 7.04 -0.68
C LYS A 122 -7.98 8.29 0.08
N ALA A 123 -8.92 9.18 0.39
CA ALA A 123 -8.61 10.42 1.11
C ALA A 123 -7.94 10.13 2.47
N PHE A 124 -8.41 9.11 3.18
CA PHE A 124 -7.81 8.69 4.43
C PHE A 124 -6.37 8.19 4.25
N VAL A 125 -6.12 7.25 3.34
CA VAL A 125 -4.76 6.68 3.20
C VAL A 125 -3.74 7.71 2.71
N VAL A 126 -4.16 8.64 1.85
CA VAL A 126 -3.31 9.77 1.40
C VAL A 126 -2.93 10.67 2.58
N ASP A 127 -3.90 11.08 3.39
CA ASP A 127 -3.65 11.90 4.59
C ASP A 127 -2.74 11.17 5.61
N GLU A 128 -2.91 9.86 5.78
CA GLU A 128 -2.03 9.06 6.63
C GLU A 128 -0.60 8.93 6.08
N ALA A 129 -0.43 8.84 4.75
CA ALA A 129 0.88 8.87 4.10
C ALA A 129 1.61 10.21 4.29
N GLU A 130 0.90 11.33 4.13
CA GLU A 130 1.45 12.66 4.39
C GLU A 130 1.88 12.83 5.86
N LYS A 131 1.11 12.30 6.80
CA LYS A 131 1.45 12.32 8.24
C LYS A 131 2.68 11.46 8.54
N ALA A 132 2.75 10.25 7.96
CA ALA A 132 3.89 9.35 8.15
C ALA A 132 5.20 9.99 7.64
N ALA A 133 5.19 10.55 6.43
CA ALA A 133 6.34 11.23 5.84
C ALA A 133 6.80 12.44 6.69
N ARG A 134 5.84 13.23 7.20
CA ARG A 134 6.13 14.38 8.07
C ARG A 134 6.73 13.96 9.41
N GLY A 135 6.16 12.95 10.05
CA GLY A 135 6.65 12.43 11.32
C GLY A 135 8.07 11.89 11.20
N LYS A 136 8.39 11.22 10.09
CA LYS A 136 9.76 10.80 9.77
C LYS A 136 10.70 11.99 9.65
N LEU A 137 10.37 12.99 8.84
CA LEU A 137 11.21 14.19 8.65
C LEU A 137 11.47 14.92 9.98
N GLU A 138 10.47 15.08 10.83
CA GLU A 138 10.61 15.70 12.15
C GLU A 138 11.57 14.88 13.04
N SER A 139 11.43 13.55 13.07
CA SER A 139 12.33 12.68 13.84
C SER A 139 13.78 12.72 13.33
N GLU A 140 13.99 12.88 12.03
CA GLU A 140 15.32 13.03 11.44
C GLU A 140 15.94 14.38 11.82
N ILE A 141 15.17 15.46 11.77
CA ILE A 141 15.62 16.80 12.19
C ILE A 141 16.00 16.84 13.67
N ASP A 142 15.19 16.22 14.54
CA ASP A 142 15.45 16.20 15.99
C ASP A 142 16.64 15.30 16.38
N SER A 143 17.09 14.44 15.46
CA SER A 143 18.25 13.56 15.66
C SER A 143 19.59 14.19 15.21
N LEU A 144 19.54 15.38 14.60
CA LEU A 144 20.71 16.18 14.16
C LEU A 144 21.22 17.10 15.28
#